data_AF-A0AA86ISF6-F1
#
_entry.id   AF-A0AA86ISF6-F1
#
_cell.length_a   1.000
_cell.length_b   1.000
_cell.length_c   1.000
_cell.angle_alpha   90.00
_cell.angle_beta   90.00
_cell.angle_gamma   90.00
#
_symmetry.space_group_name_H-M   'P 1'
#
loop_
_entity.id
_entity.type
_entity.pdbx_description
1 polymer ?
#
loop_
_entity_poly.entity_id
_entity_poly.type
_entity_poly.pdbx_seq_one_letter_code
_entity_poly.pdbx_strand_id
1 'polypeptide(L)' 'MLNPLIFTKLPLASADSTNVARNIGIDKAWSGAYAPASKETRAALMVERIESHNSPGSLVYCEQRDRFDMQLQLAV' A
#
# COMPACT_ATOMS: atom_id res chain seq x y z
N MET A 1 2.97 3.41 13.13
CA MET A 1 2.70 3.32 11.68
C MET A 1 3.25 4.57 10.98
N LEU A 2 3.45 4.54 9.66
CA LEU A 2 3.93 5.72 8.91
C LEU A 2 2.91 6.88 8.99
N ASN A 3 3.37 8.12 8.88
CA ASN A 3 2.49 9.29 8.97
C ASN A 3 1.65 9.45 7.68
N PRO A 4 0.30 9.35 7.73
CA PRO A 4 -0.57 9.50 6.56
C PRO A 4 -0.40 10.81 5.81
N LEU A 5 -0.03 11.90 6.48
CA LEU A 5 0.16 13.20 5.84
C LEU A 5 1.36 13.24 4.89
N ILE A 6 2.29 12.29 5.03
CA ILE A 6 3.52 12.23 4.23
C ILE A 6 3.36 11.24 3.08
N PHE A 7 3.02 9.98 3.38
CA PHE A 7 3.04 8.92 2.37
C PHE A 7 1.91 9.05 1.33
N THR A 8 0.82 9.77 1.65
CA THR A 8 -0.25 10.09 0.69
C THR A 8 0.14 11.14 -0.35
N LYS A 9 1.20 11.92 -0.08
CA LYS A 9 1.68 12.98 -0.98
C LYS A 9 2.90 12.55 -1.76
N LEU A 10 3.68 11.60 -1.23
CA LEU A 10 4.87 11.08 -1.86
C LEU A 10 4.82 9.54 -1.81
N PRO A 11 4.77 8.84 -2.96
CA PRO A 11 4.69 7.39 -2.97
C PRO A 11 6.02 6.78 -2.51
N LEU A 12 6.03 6.21 -1.30
CA LEU A 12 7.21 5.59 -0.68
C LEU A 12 7.06 4.07 -0.59
N ALA A 13 6.98 3.39 -1.74
CA ALA A 13 6.69 1.96 -1.81
C ALA A 13 7.64 1.06 -0.96
N SER A 14 8.92 1.43 -0.80
CA SER A 14 9.85 0.69 0.08
C SER A 14 9.61 0.95 1.57
N ALA A 15 9.15 2.15 1.93
CA ALA A 15 8.84 2.50 3.32
C ALA A 15 7.58 1.77 3.82
N ASP A 16 6.63 1.54 2.92
CA ASP A 16 5.38 0.84 3.24
C ASP A 16 5.62 -0.64 3.58
N SER A 17 6.34 -1.37 2.73
CA SER A 17 6.69 -2.78 2.96
C SER A 17 7.58 -2.98 4.20
N THR A 18 8.52 -2.07 4.45
CA THR A 18 9.35 -2.11 5.67
C THR A 18 8.56 -1.78 6.93
N ASN A 19 7.54 -0.91 6.85
CA ASN A 19 6.62 -0.64 7.95
C ASN A 19 5.82 -1.89 8.33
N VAL A 20 5.29 -2.58 7.33
CA VAL A 20 4.56 -3.84 7.50
C VAL A 20 5.46 -4.89 8.16
N ALA A 21 6.63 -5.16 7.58
CA ALA A 21 7.57 -6.16 8.09
C ALA A 21 7.99 -5.91 9.55
N ARG A 22 8.26 -4.64 9.92
CA ARG A 22 8.63 -4.29 11.29
C ARG A 22 7.49 -4.48 12.27
N ASN A 23 6.25 -4.11 11.92
CA ASN A 23 5.16 -4.00 12.90
C ASN A 23 4.32 -5.29 13.07
N ILE A 24 4.37 -6.25 12.13
CA ILE A 24 3.64 -7.53 12.26
C ILE A 24 4.02 -8.30 13.53
N GLY A 25 5.32 -8.30 13.88
CA GLY A 25 5.87 -9.05 15.01
C GLY A 25 5.86 -8.33 16.36
N ILE A 26 5.37 -7.09 16.44
CA ILE A 26 5.37 -6.32 17.69
C ILE A 26 4.12 -6.70 18.50
N ASP A 27 4.18 -7.82 19.23
CA ASP A 27 3.01 -8.38 19.94
C ASP A 27 2.37 -7.40 20.94
N LYS A 28 3.16 -6.51 21.56
CA LYS A 28 2.63 -5.46 22.44
C LYS A 28 1.66 -4.51 21.72
N ALA A 29 1.85 -4.29 20.43
CA ALA A 29 0.98 -3.43 19.62
C ALA A 29 -0.31 -4.14 19.17
N TRP A 30 -0.36 -5.47 19.26
CA TRP A 30 -1.49 -6.31 18.87
C TRP A 30 -2.16 -6.92 20.10
N SER A 31 -2.64 -6.06 20.99
CA SER A 31 -3.36 -6.45 22.21
C SER A 31 -4.85 -6.09 22.12
N GLY A 32 -5.70 -6.86 22.80
CA GLY A 32 -7.15 -6.64 22.86
C GLY A 32 -7.97 -7.86 22.43
N ALA A 33 -9.27 -7.83 22.71
CA ALA A 33 -10.18 -8.96 22.48
C ALA A 33 -10.32 -9.36 21.00
N TYR A 34 -10.04 -8.44 20.08
CA TYR A 34 -10.16 -8.64 18.63
C TYR A 34 -8.83 -8.46 17.90
N ALA A 35 -7.70 -8.61 18.62
CA ALA A 35 -6.40 -8.57 17.98
C ALA A 35 -6.21 -9.82 17.09
N PRO A 36 -5.72 -9.67 15.84
CA PRO A 36 -5.47 -10.81 14.98
C PRO A 36 -4.36 -11.69 15.58
N ALA A 37 -4.63 -12.99 15.68
CA ALA A 37 -3.70 -13.96 16.25
C ALA A 37 -2.56 -14.33 15.27
N SER A 38 -2.85 -14.38 13.97
CA SER A 38 -1.89 -14.77 12.93
C SER A 38 -1.08 -13.57 12.41
N LYS A 39 0.17 -13.81 12.02
CA LYS A 39 1.06 -12.78 11.47
C LYS A 39 0.62 -12.36 10.08
N GLU A 40 0.03 -13.29 9.34
CA GLU A 40 -0.47 -13.12 7.98
C GLU A 40 -1.67 -12.16 7.98
N THR A 41 -2.61 -12.31 8.91
CA THR A 41 -3.75 -11.40 9.02
C THR A 41 -3.33 -10.01 9.50
N ARG A 42 -2.34 -9.92 10.40
CA ARG A 42 -1.73 -8.63 10.78
C ARG A 42 -1.09 -7.93 9.58
N ALA A 43 -0.37 -8.68 8.74
CA ALA A 43 0.22 -8.17 7.51
C ALA A 43 -0.86 -7.65 6.55
N ALA A 44 -1.90 -8.46 6.31
CA ALA A 44 -3.00 -8.12 5.42
C ALA A 44 -3.71 -6.82 5.86
N LEU A 45 -4.04 -6.68 7.14
CA LEU A 45 -4.67 -5.46 7.68
C LEU A 45 -3.79 -4.22 7.54
N MET A 46 -2.48 -4.37 7.74
CA MET A 46 -1.55 -3.25 7.57
C MET A 46 -1.45 -2.80 6.12
N VAL A 47 -1.37 -3.76 5.18
CA VAL A 47 -1.35 -3.48 3.74
C VAL A 47 -2.66 -2.83 3.31
N GLU A 48 -3.81 -3.38 3.71
CA GLU A 48 -5.12 -2.81 3.40
C GLU A 48 -5.23 -1.36 3.89
N ARG A 49 -4.73 -1.07 5.10
CA ARG A 49 -4.73 0.29 5.65
C ARG A 49 -3.81 1.25 4.87
N ILE A 50 -2.70 0.79 4.32
CA ILE A 50 -1.83 1.61 3.47
C ILE A 50 -2.53 1.86 2.12
N GLU A 51 -3.05 0.79 1.52
CA GLU A 51 -3.68 0.85 0.19
C GLU A 51 -4.98 1.67 0.19
N SER A 52 -5.76 1.65 1.27
CA SER A 52 -6.92 2.55 1.41
C SER A 52 -6.59 4.05 1.30
N HIS A 53 -5.33 4.44 1.48
CA HIS A 53 -4.85 5.81 1.36
C HIS A 53 -4.07 6.06 0.07
N ASN A 54 -3.31 5.07 -0.41
CA ASN A 54 -2.46 5.19 -1.60
C ASN A 54 -3.19 4.85 -2.90
N SER A 55 -4.14 3.93 -2.85
CA SER A 55 -4.93 3.50 -3.99
C SER A 55 -6.20 4.35 -4.14
N PRO A 56 -6.59 4.73 -5.36
CA PRO A 56 -7.87 5.38 -5.59
C PRO A 56 -9.01 4.40 -5.31
N GLY A 57 -10.02 4.83 -4.56
CA GLY A 57 -11.19 3.99 -4.20
C GLY A 57 -12.10 3.63 -5.39
N SER A 58 -11.86 4.20 -6.56
CA SER A 58 -12.59 3.90 -7.80
C SER A 58 -11.71 4.22 -9.02
N LEU A 59 -11.95 3.50 -10.11
CA LEU A 59 -11.31 3.78 -11.40
C LEU A 59 -11.86 5.09 -11.97
N VAL A 60 -11.04 6.14 -11.99
CA VAL A 60 -11.37 7.40 -12.66
C VAL A 60 -10.77 7.37 -14.06
N TYR A 61 -11.44 6.66 -14.97
CA TYR A 61 -11.02 6.59 -16.36
C TYR A 61 -11.03 7.97 -17.02
N CYS A 62 -9.96 8.29 -17.72
CA CYS A 62 -9.88 9.46 -18.57
C CYS A 62 -9.21 9.09 -19.88
N GLU A 63 -9.97 9.14 -20.98
CA GLU A 63 -9.52 8.80 -22.33
C GLU A 63 -8.21 9.50 -22.74
N GLN A 64 -7.99 10.72 -22.25
CA GLN A 64 -6.82 11.53 -22.60
C GLN A 64 -5.60 11.20 -21.73
N ARG A 65 -5.78 11.02 -20.41
CA ARG A 65 -4.67 10.71 -19.48
C ARG A 65 -4.22 9.26 -19.59
N ASP A 66 -5.17 8.37 -19.85
CA ASP A 66 -4.94 6.93 -19.85
C ASP A 66 -4.61 6.41 -21.27
N ARG A 67 -4.48 7.32 -22.26
CA ARG A 67 -4.03 6.98 -23.60
C ARG A 67 -2.57 6.56 -23.54
N PHE A 68 -2.33 5.27 -23.72
CA PHE A 68 -0.99 4.71 -23.75
C PHE A 68 -0.52 4.53 -25.19
N ASP A 69 0.36 5.42 -25.66
CA ASP A 69 0.97 5.32 -26.97
C ASP A 69 2.22 4.40 -26.87
N MET A 70 2.07 3.12 -27.23
CA MET A 70 3.21 2.20 -27.28
C MET A 70 4.13 2.54 -28.44
N GLN A 71 5.32 3.06 -28.13
CA GLN A 71 6.40 3.17 -29.11
C GLN A 71 7.07 1.80 -29.29
N LEU A 72 6.65 1.06 -30.31
CA LEU A 72 7.33 -0.16 -30.77
C LEU A 72 8.75 0.23 -31.19
N GLN A 73 9.76 -0.28 -30.49
CA GLN A 73 11.14 -0.22 -30.96
C GLN A 73 11.21 -1.05 -32.24
N LEU A 74 11.47 -0.39 -33.37
CA LEU A 74 11.72 -1.06 -34.64
C LEU A 74 12.87 -2.04 -34.43
N ALA A 75 12.62 -3.33 -34.67
CA ALA A 75 13.67 -4.34 -34.72
C ALA A 75 14.63 -3.98 -35.86
N VAL A 76 15.93 -3.91 -35.53
CA VAL A 76 17.04 -3.86 -36.50
C VAL A 76 17.37 -5.28 -36.93
#